data_AF-A0A2V2GCP6-F1
#
_entry.id   AF-A0A2V2GCP6-F1
#
_cell.length_a   1.000
_cell.length_b   1.000
_cell.length_c   1.000
_cell.angle_alpha   90.00
_cell.angle_beta   90.00
_cell.angle_gamma   90.00
#
_symmetry.space_group_name_H-M   'P 1'
#
loop_
_entity.id
_entity.type
_entity.pdbx_description
1 polymer ?
#
loop_
_entity_poly.entity_id
_entity_poly.type
_entity_poly.pdbx_seq_one_letter_code
_entity_poly.pdbx_strand_id
1 'polypeptide(L)'
;MKQKILEALKAKFPGVNANVLNRIADKLAKTVTTDEQITTAIAGVTKEFIEIIESYGDSRATEAQQTAVQTYETKYGLKDGQKIDNGGGSQGGQQGGTQTVQTQSAGGEQVPAWAQALIESNKTITERLNKMDGDRTTATRKQQLSTIIEKLPENLRKAYERTPVDGLTDEQFNTLVGEITTEVDGIVNDTRAKGAVFGRPAAQNGGSSSQGNELTKEQLEAISHRDNKPADGQPF
;
A
#
# COMPACT_ATOMS: atom_id res chain seq x y z
N MET A 1 -2.66 37.23 3.27
CA MET A 1 -2.66 35.85 2.72
C MET A 1 -4.01 35.41 2.20
N LYS A 2 -5.07 35.35 3.02
CA LYS A 2 -6.42 34.94 2.58
C LYS A 2 -6.89 35.62 1.29
N GLN A 3 -6.79 36.94 1.20
CA GLN A 3 -7.25 37.70 0.03
C GLN A 3 -6.52 37.29 -1.25
N LYS A 4 -5.19 37.16 -1.19
CA LYS A 4 -4.37 36.72 -2.33
C LYS A 4 -4.72 35.28 -2.77
N ILE A 5 -4.93 34.39 -1.80
CA ILE A 5 -5.36 33.00 -2.08
C ILE A 5 -6.76 32.98 -2.72
N LEU A 6 -7.68 33.79 -2.22
CA LEU A 6 -9.04 33.88 -2.76
C LEU A 6 -9.07 34.39 -4.20
N GLU A 7 -8.28 35.41 -4.52
CA GLU A 7 -8.15 35.94 -5.88
C GLU A 7 -7.58 34.90 -6.84
N ALA A 8 -6.53 34.20 -6.43
CA ALA A 8 -5.94 33.14 -7.25
C ALA A 8 -6.87 31.92 -7.39
N LEU A 9 -7.68 31.59 -6.37
CA LEU A 9 -8.72 30.57 -6.48
C LEU A 9 -9.83 30.98 -7.46
N LYS A 10 -10.28 32.23 -7.43
CA LYS A 10 -11.28 32.76 -8.38
C LYS A 10 -10.76 32.74 -9.82
N ALA A 11 -9.48 33.04 -10.01
CA ALA A 11 -8.84 32.98 -11.32
C ALA A 11 -8.75 31.54 -11.85
N LYS A 12 -8.42 30.57 -10.99
CA LYS A 12 -8.34 29.15 -11.37
C LYS A 12 -9.71 28.51 -11.60
N PHE A 13 -10.73 28.92 -10.84
CA PHE A 13 -12.06 28.32 -10.85
C PHE A 13 -13.15 29.36 -11.15
N PRO A 14 -13.24 29.85 -12.40
CA PRO A 14 -14.29 30.77 -12.79
C PRO A 14 -15.67 30.09 -12.71
N GLY A 15 -16.67 30.81 -12.20
CA GLY A 15 -18.05 30.33 -12.11
C GLY A 15 -18.40 29.51 -10.86
N VAL A 16 -17.42 29.20 -9.99
CA VAL A 16 -17.66 28.53 -8.70
C VAL A 16 -18.25 29.50 -7.66
N ASN A 17 -19.06 28.97 -6.73
CA ASN A 17 -19.69 29.77 -5.68
C ASN A 17 -18.63 30.51 -4.82
N ALA A 18 -18.76 31.84 -4.78
CA ALA A 18 -17.82 32.71 -4.07
C ALA A 18 -17.71 32.38 -2.57
N ASN A 19 -18.78 31.89 -1.94
CA ASN A 19 -18.77 31.50 -0.52
C ASN A 19 -17.93 30.24 -0.28
N VAL A 20 -17.96 29.29 -1.21
CA VAL A 20 -17.14 28.07 -1.12
C VAL A 20 -15.67 28.39 -1.32
N LEU A 21 -15.33 29.20 -2.32
CA LEU A 21 -13.95 29.69 -2.50
C LEU A 21 -13.45 30.48 -1.28
N ASN A 22 -14.32 31.27 -0.64
CA ASN A 22 -13.97 32.02 0.57
C ASN A 22 -13.63 31.09 1.75
N ARG A 23 -14.41 30.03 1.96
CA ARG A 23 -14.13 29.01 3.00
C ARG A 23 -12.82 28.26 2.73
N ILE A 24 -12.56 27.91 1.48
CA ILE A 24 -11.30 27.25 1.09
C ILE A 24 -10.12 28.18 1.33
N ALA A 25 -10.23 29.45 0.92
CA ALA A 25 -9.20 30.47 1.18
C ALA A 25 -8.95 30.66 2.69
N ASP A 26 -10.00 30.65 3.52
CA ASP A 26 -9.88 30.72 4.99
C ASP A 26 -9.10 29.53 5.57
N LYS A 27 -9.28 28.32 5.03
CA LYS A 27 -8.57 27.14 5.50
C LYS A 27 -7.11 27.15 5.04
N LEU A 28 -6.86 27.48 3.77
CA LEU A 28 -5.51 27.56 3.22
C LEU A 28 -4.68 28.69 3.86
N ALA A 29 -5.29 29.83 4.17
CA ALA A 29 -4.60 30.96 4.79
C ALA A 29 -4.03 30.67 6.20
N LYS A 30 -4.42 29.55 6.84
CA LYS A 30 -3.87 29.12 8.13
C LYS A 30 -2.52 28.42 8.01
N THR A 31 -2.26 27.79 6.87
CA THR A 31 -1.04 27.02 6.61
C THR A 31 -0.13 27.69 5.59
N VAL A 32 -0.71 28.46 4.66
CA VAL A 32 0.00 29.22 3.63
C VAL A 32 0.35 30.60 4.18
N THR A 33 1.61 30.78 4.56
CA THR A 33 2.11 32.02 5.18
C THR A 33 2.95 32.88 4.23
N THR A 34 3.43 32.32 3.12
CA THR A 34 4.22 33.03 2.10
C THR A 34 3.55 33.02 0.73
N ASP A 35 3.87 34.01 -0.11
CA ASP A 35 3.30 34.14 -1.47
C ASP A 35 3.70 32.97 -2.38
N GLU A 36 4.91 32.41 -2.20
CA GLU A 36 5.43 31.27 -2.98
C GLU A 36 4.62 29.99 -2.76
N GLN A 37 4.04 29.82 -1.57
CA GLN A 37 3.22 28.66 -1.21
C GLN A 37 1.81 28.72 -1.83
N ILE A 38 1.35 29.89 -2.27
CA ILE A 38 0.00 30.08 -2.82
C ILE A 38 -0.21 29.20 -4.06
N THR A 39 0.76 29.20 -4.98
CA THR A 39 0.67 28.45 -6.24
C THR A 39 0.53 26.95 -5.97
N THR A 40 1.36 26.40 -5.07
CA THR A 40 1.32 24.99 -4.69
C THR A 40 0.02 24.64 -3.95
N ALA A 41 -0.42 25.48 -3.03
CA ALA A 41 -1.65 25.26 -2.28
C ALA A 41 -2.90 25.24 -3.17
N ILE A 42 -2.95 26.16 -4.15
CA ILE A 42 -4.06 26.23 -5.12
C ILE A 42 -3.98 25.09 -6.14
N ALA A 43 -2.78 24.63 -6.49
CA ALA A 43 -2.60 23.46 -7.35
C ALA A 43 -3.28 22.21 -6.76
N GLY A 44 -3.19 22.02 -5.44
CA GLY A 44 -3.82 20.91 -4.72
C GLY A 44 -5.34 21.00 -4.55
N VAL A 45 -5.96 22.17 -4.78
CA VAL A 45 -7.42 22.29 -4.83
C VAL A 45 -7.89 21.79 -6.19
N THR A 46 -8.81 20.82 -6.19
CA THR A 46 -9.44 20.28 -7.40
C THR A 46 -10.90 20.71 -7.51
N LYS A 47 -11.47 20.62 -8.72
CA LYS A 47 -12.85 21.03 -8.97
C LYS A 47 -13.84 20.09 -8.28
N GLU A 48 -13.54 18.80 -8.26
CA GLU A 48 -14.32 17.76 -7.61
C GLU A 48 -14.44 18.03 -6.10
N PHE A 49 -13.35 18.48 -5.47
CA PHE A 49 -13.37 18.88 -4.05
C PHE A 49 -14.31 20.05 -3.78
N ILE A 50 -14.33 21.04 -4.68
CA ILE A 50 -15.23 22.18 -4.60
C ILE A 50 -16.70 21.73 -4.75
N GLU A 51 -16.98 20.90 -5.76
CA GLU A 51 -18.33 20.37 -6.03
C GLU A 51 -18.86 19.55 -4.85
N ILE A 52 -18.02 18.76 -4.17
CA ILE A 52 -18.39 18.04 -2.94
C ILE A 52 -18.77 19.01 -1.82
N ILE A 53 -18.01 20.09 -1.62
CA ILE A 53 -18.34 21.10 -0.57
C ILE A 53 -19.65 21.82 -0.89
N GLU A 54 -19.89 22.14 -2.16
CA GLU A 54 -21.14 22.76 -2.62
C GLU A 54 -22.33 21.82 -2.39
N SER A 55 -22.23 20.57 -2.84
CA SER A 55 -23.28 19.55 -2.67
C SER A 55 -23.63 19.30 -1.21
N TYR A 56 -22.62 19.22 -0.34
CA TYR A 56 -22.85 19.03 1.09
C TYR A 56 -23.52 20.26 1.75
N GLY A 57 -23.18 21.46 1.28
CA GLY A 57 -23.83 22.69 1.68
C GLY A 57 -25.31 22.73 1.29
N ASP A 58 -25.63 22.26 0.08
CA ASP A 58 -26.99 22.21 -0.44
C ASP A 58 -27.84 21.17 0.30
N SER A 59 -27.32 19.94 0.49
CA SER A 59 -28.00 18.87 1.23
C SER A 59 -28.43 19.34 2.62
N ARG A 60 -27.51 19.96 3.37
CA ARG A 60 -27.81 20.49 4.72
C ARG A 60 -28.87 21.59 4.70
N ALA A 61 -28.85 22.46 3.67
CA ALA A 61 -29.85 23.52 3.55
C ALA A 61 -31.23 22.93 3.25
N THR A 62 -31.32 21.95 2.36
CA THR A 62 -32.56 21.23 2.03
C THR A 62 -33.11 20.47 3.23
N GLU A 63 -32.26 19.72 3.96
CA GLU A 63 -32.64 18.99 5.17
C GLU A 63 -33.18 19.94 6.26
N ALA A 64 -32.53 21.09 6.46
CA ALA A 64 -32.99 22.09 7.42
C ALA A 64 -34.36 22.69 7.03
N GLN A 65 -34.58 22.95 5.74
CA GLN A 65 -35.87 23.44 5.25
C GLN A 65 -36.98 22.38 5.42
N GLN A 66 -36.72 21.13 5.05
CA GLN A 66 -37.67 20.03 5.23
C GLN A 66 -38.01 19.83 6.70
N THR A 67 -37.01 19.84 7.59
CA THR A 67 -37.22 19.73 9.04
C THR A 67 -38.05 20.90 9.58
N ALA A 68 -37.78 22.12 9.13
CA ALA A 68 -38.54 23.31 9.56
C ALA A 68 -40.00 23.24 9.11
N VAL A 69 -40.25 22.82 7.86
CA VAL A 69 -41.61 22.61 7.34
C VAL A 69 -42.31 21.52 8.13
N GLN A 70 -41.69 20.35 8.31
CA GLN A 70 -42.29 19.24 9.05
C GLN A 70 -42.58 19.58 10.52
N THR A 71 -41.68 20.31 11.18
CA THR A 71 -41.88 20.79 12.56
C THR A 71 -43.05 21.76 12.63
N TYR A 72 -43.16 22.67 11.66
CA TYR A 72 -44.28 23.62 11.56
C TYR A 72 -45.60 22.90 11.30
N GLU A 73 -45.62 21.98 10.34
CA GLU A 73 -46.81 21.20 9.99
C GLU A 73 -47.30 20.35 11.17
N THR A 74 -46.39 19.70 11.87
CA THR A 74 -46.71 18.93 13.09
C THR A 74 -47.27 19.83 14.19
N LYS A 75 -46.67 21.01 14.40
CA LYS A 75 -47.08 21.96 15.45
C LYS A 75 -48.49 22.50 15.25
N TYR A 76 -48.92 22.65 14.00
CA TYR A 76 -50.19 23.29 13.64
C TYR A 76 -51.22 22.35 13.01
N GLY A 77 -50.95 21.04 12.97
CA GLY A 77 -51.85 20.06 12.37
C GLY A 77 -52.10 20.32 10.89
N LEU A 78 -51.03 20.59 10.15
CA LEU A 78 -51.06 20.83 8.71
C LEU A 78 -50.37 19.66 7.97
N LYS A 79 -50.68 19.49 6.70
CA LYS A 79 -49.94 18.67 5.75
C LYS A 79 -49.99 19.33 4.38
N ASP A 80 -48.84 19.49 3.75
CA ASP A 80 -48.67 20.25 2.50
C ASP A 80 -49.27 21.67 2.59
N GLY A 81 -49.13 22.31 3.76
CA GLY A 81 -49.71 23.63 4.06
C GLY A 81 -51.23 23.68 4.19
N GLN A 82 -51.94 22.54 4.11
CA GLN A 82 -53.39 22.45 4.30
C GLN A 82 -53.73 21.85 5.66
N LYS A 83 -54.84 22.29 6.26
CA LYS A 83 -55.31 21.69 7.52
C LYS A 83 -55.74 20.25 7.27
N ILE A 84 -55.26 19.33 8.09
CA ILE A 84 -55.76 17.96 8.11
C ILE A 84 -56.96 17.89 9.06
N ASP A 85 -58.14 17.67 8.49
CA ASP A 85 -59.39 17.52 9.24
C ASP A 85 -59.48 16.08 9.76
N ASN A 86 -58.69 15.78 10.78
CA ASN A 86 -58.83 14.54 11.54
C ASN A 86 -59.20 14.91 12.97
N GLY A 87 -60.45 14.65 13.33
CA GLY A 87 -61.05 15.02 14.61
C GLY A 87 -60.22 14.55 15.81
N GLY A 88 -59.82 15.52 16.64
CA GLY A 88 -59.06 15.27 17.85
C GLY A 88 -58.24 16.50 18.24
N GLY A 89 -58.92 17.52 18.73
CA GLY A 89 -58.24 18.69 19.28
C GLY A 89 -57.31 18.31 20.44
N SER A 90 -56.16 18.95 20.51
CA SER A 90 -55.65 19.38 21.81
C SER A 90 -55.14 20.81 21.69
N GLN A 91 -55.63 21.61 22.63
CA GLN A 91 -55.49 23.04 22.76
C GLN A 91 -54.03 23.47 22.94
N GLY A 92 -53.77 24.73 22.59
CA GLY A 92 -52.58 25.43 23.05
C GLY A 92 -52.45 25.36 24.57
N GLY A 93 -51.26 25.00 25.03
CA GLY A 93 -50.87 24.98 26.43
C GLY A 93 -49.35 24.98 26.54
N GLN A 94 -48.80 26.10 26.98
CA GLN A 94 -47.41 26.33 27.27
C GLN A 94 -46.91 25.36 28.36
N GLN A 95 -45.90 24.56 28.09
CA GLN A 95 -45.06 24.00 29.15
C GLN A 95 -43.63 23.83 28.66
N GLY A 96 -42.72 24.55 29.29
CA GLY A 96 -41.29 24.33 29.17
C GLY A 96 -40.99 22.90 29.62
N GLY A 97 -40.50 22.12 28.68
CA GLY A 97 -39.93 20.81 28.92
C GLY A 97 -38.85 20.64 27.87
N THR A 98 -37.62 20.50 28.32
CA THR A 98 -36.51 19.97 27.52
C THR A 98 -36.92 18.60 27.00
N GLN A 99 -37.61 18.55 25.86
CA GLN A 99 -37.68 17.35 25.05
C GLN A 99 -36.33 17.27 24.35
N THR A 100 -35.46 16.47 24.96
CA THR A 100 -34.41 15.77 24.24
C THR A 100 -34.95 15.38 22.88
N VAL A 101 -34.26 15.81 21.82
CA VAL A 101 -34.43 15.27 20.47
C VAL A 101 -34.08 13.78 20.58
N GLN A 102 -35.04 12.97 21.00
CA GLN A 102 -35.07 11.58 20.62
C GLN A 102 -35.28 11.63 19.13
N THR A 103 -34.19 11.43 18.40
CA THR A 103 -34.19 10.84 17.07
C THR A 103 -35.11 9.64 17.15
N GLN A 104 -36.40 9.85 16.86
CA GLN A 104 -37.29 8.76 16.53
C GLN A 104 -36.75 8.26 15.20
N SER A 105 -35.96 7.18 15.28
CA SER A 105 -35.84 6.20 14.22
C SER A 105 -37.25 5.73 13.86
N ALA A 106 -37.92 6.48 12.99
CA ALA A 106 -39.00 5.95 12.19
C ALA A 106 -38.33 5.07 11.12
N GLY A 107 -38.72 3.80 11.12
CA GLY A 107 -38.01 2.72 10.47
C GLY A 107 -37.86 2.88 8.96
N GLY A 108 -36.75 2.33 8.48
CA GLY A 108 -36.56 1.98 7.07
C GLY A 108 -35.91 3.07 6.22
N GLU A 109 -34.98 3.85 6.76
CA GLU A 109 -34.13 4.71 5.93
C GLU A 109 -33.23 3.81 5.07
N GLN A 110 -33.75 3.32 3.94
CA GLN A 110 -32.89 2.94 2.83
C GLN A 110 -32.08 4.18 2.52
N VAL A 111 -30.80 4.12 2.90
CA VAL A 111 -29.76 5.07 2.49
C VAL A 111 -30.09 5.50 1.04
N PRO A 112 -30.24 6.80 0.74
CA PRO A 112 -30.64 7.24 -0.60
C PRO A 112 -29.80 6.56 -1.67
N ALA A 113 -30.37 6.22 -2.83
CA ALA A 113 -29.66 5.43 -3.85
C ALA A 113 -28.29 6.04 -4.23
N TRP A 114 -28.17 7.37 -4.24
CA TRP A 114 -26.90 8.07 -4.45
C TRP A 114 -25.89 7.87 -3.30
N ALA A 115 -26.36 7.84 -2.05
CA ALA A 115 -25.54 7.58 -0.88
C ALA A 115 -25.13 6.10 -0.79
N GLN A 116 -25.99 5.17 -1.21
CA GLN A 116 -25.63 3.76 -1.37
C GLN A 116 -24.55 3.58 -2.44
N ALA A 117 -24.74 4.20 -3.62
CA ALA A 117 -23.75 4.17 -4.70
C ALA A 117 -22.40 4.76 -4.26
N LEU A 118 -22.41 5.81 -3.45
CA LEU A 118 -21.19 6.41 -2.91
C LEU A 118 -20.52 5.52 -1.85
N ILE A 119 -21.28 4.88 -0.96
CA ILE A 119 -20.75 3.91 0.02
C ILE A 119 -20.13 2.71 -0.71
N GLU A 120 -20.80 2.20 -1.74
CA GLU A 120 -20.32 1.07 -2.54
C GLU A 120 -19.08 1.43 -3.37
N SER A 121 -19.03 2.65 -3.92
CA SER A 121 -17.85 3.19 -4.59
C SER A 121 -16.66 3.32 -3.62
N ASN A 122 -16.88 3.89 -2.43
CA ASN A 122 -15.84 4.01 -1.41
C ASN A 122 -15.35 2.64 -0.91
N LYS A 123 -16.27 1.68 -0.74
CA LYS A 123 -15.92 0.29 -0.40
C LYS A 123 -15.05 -0.34 -1.50
N THR A 124 -15.45 -0.20 -2.76
CA THR A 124 -14.69 -0.70 -3.92
C THR A 124 -13.30 -0.07 -4.02
N ILE A 125 -13.20 1.25 -3.80
CA ILE A 125 -11.92 1.97 -3.80
C ILE A 125 -11.04 1.46 -2.65
N THR A 126 -11.60 1.32 -1.44
CA THR A 126 -10.88 0.81 -0.27
C THR A 126 -10.37 -0.61 -0.51
N GLU A 127 -11.20 -1.48 -1.09
CA GLU A 127 -10.80 -2.85 -1.45
C GLU A 127 -9.68 -2.85 -2.52
N ARG A 128 -9.78 -1.99 -3.54
CA ARG A 128 -8.72 -1.85 -4.55
C ARG A 128 -7.43 -1.32 -3.96
N LEU A 129 -7.51 -0.35 -3.04
CA LEU A 129 -6.36 0.26 -2.40
C LEU A 129 -5.64 -0.76 -1.50
N ASN A 130 -6.40 -1.49 -0.68
CA ASN A 130 -5.86 -2.59 0.13
C ASN A 130 -5.21 -3.69 -0.73
N LYS A 131 -5.80 -4.05 -1.87
CA LYS A 131 -5.18 -5.00 -2.82
C LYS A 131 -3.90 -4.44 -3.42
N MET A 132 -3.91 -3.19 -3.87
CA MET A 132 -2.74 -2.54 -4.48
C MET A 132 -1.59 -2.40 -3.48
N ASP A 133 -1.88 -2.07 -2.22
CA ASP A 133 -0.87 -2.00 -1.16
C ASP A 133 -0.30 -3.39 -0.85
N GLY A 134 -1.14 -4.43 -0.83
CA GLY A 134 -0.71 -5.82 -0.72
C GLY A 134 0.19 -6.27 -1.88
N ASP A 135 -0.22 -5.98 -3.12
CA ASP A 135 0.53 -6.31 -4.34
C ASP A 135 1.88 -5.58 -4.38
N ARG A 136 1.89 -4.29 -4.04
CA ARG A 136 3.12 -3.47 -3.98
C ARG A 136 4.08 -3.98 -2.91
N THR A 137 3.55 -4.33 -1.74
CA THR A 137 4.35 -4.90 -0.64
C THR A 137 4.96 -6.21 -1.07
N THR A 138 4.17 -7.11 -1.64
CA THR A 138 4.62 -8.40 -2.17
C THR A 138 5.69 -8.23 -3.26
N ALA A 139 5.47 -7.34 -4.22
CA ALA A 139 6.43 -7.06 -5.29
C ALA A 139 7.77 -6.54 -4.75
N THR A 140 7.72 -5.61 -3.80
CA THR A 140 8.92 -5.06 -3.13
C THR A 140 9.69 -6.16 -2.39
N ARG A 141 8.97 -7.01 -1.65
CA ARG A 141 9.54 -8.15 -0.91
C ARG A 141 10.18 -9.19 -1.83
N LYS A 142 9.53 -9.52 -2.95
CA LYS A 142 10.10 -10.42 -3.99
C LYS A 142 11.35 -9.82 -4.61
N GLN A 143 11.38 -8.52 -4.84
CA GLN A 143 12.55 -7.83 -5.38
C GLN A 143 13.74 -7.85 -4.41
N GLN A 144 13.49 -7.65 -3.11
CA GLN A 144 14.52 -7.76 -2.08
C GLN A 144 15.12 -9.17 -2.01
N LEU A 145 14.28 -10.21 -2.03
CA LEU A 145 14.77 -11.60 -2.09
C LEU A 145 15.54 -11.88 -3.38
N SER A 146 15.05 -11.41 -4.54
CA SER A 146 15.71 -11.57 -5.84
C SER A 146 17.14 -11.01 -5.82
N THR A 147 17.31 -9.82 -5.22
CA THR A 147 18.63 -9.18 -5.08
C THR A 147 19.61 -10.02 -4.25
N ILE A 148 19.13 -10.69 -3.21
CA ILE A 148 19.95 -11.53 -2.35
C ILE A 148 20.37 -12.79 -3.10
N ILE A 149 19.41 -13.49 -3.71
CA ILE A 149 19.62 -14.80 -4.34
C ILE A 149 20.35 -14.68 -5.69
N GLU A 150 20.42 -13.49 -6.29
CA GLU A 150 21.26 -13.22 -7.47
C GLU A 150 22.75 -13.59 -7.24
N LYS A 151 23.20 -13.66 -5.99
CA LYS A 151 24.56 -14.15 -5.68
C LYS A 151 24.73 -15.65 -5.94
N LEU A 152 23.65 -16.43 -5.98
CA LEU A 152 23.68 -17.87 -6.24
C LEU A 152 23.74 -18.19 -7.75
N PRO A 153 24.26 -19.36 -8.13
CA PRO A 153 24.11 -19.86 -9.50
C PRO A 153 22.65 -20.21 -9.81
N GLU A 154 22.26 -20.10 -11.09
CA GLU A 154 20.86 -20.15 -11.54
C GLU A 154 20.10 -21.42 -11.14
N ASN A 155 20.79 -22.56 -11.04
CA ASN A 155 20.19 -23.82 -10.62
C ASN A 155 19.71 -23.81 -9.15
N LEU A 156 20.27 -22.95 -8.29
CA LEU A 156 19.92 -22.83 -6.88
C LEU A 156 18.92 -21.70 -6.60
N ARG A 157 18.85 -20.67 -7.45
CA ARG A 157 17.94 -19.52 -7.29
C ARG A 157 16.47 -19.93 -7.26
N LYS A 158 16.07 -20.85 -8.13
CA LYS A 158 14.67 -21.27 -8.33
C LYS A 158 13.99 -21.80 -7.06
N ALA A 159 14.75 -22.30 -6.08
CA ALA A 159 14.18 -22.73 -4.80
C ALA A 159 13.75 -21.51 -3.97
N TYR A 160 14.61 -20.50 -3.87
CA TYR A 160 14.37 -19.27 -3.12
C TYR A 160 13.36 -18.34 -3.80
N GLU A 161 13.29 -18.31 -5.13
CA GLU A 161 12.28 -17.53 -5.87
C GLU A 161 10.83 -17.96 -5.56
N ARG A 162 10.64 -19.22 -5.15
CA ARG A 162 9.33 -19.77 -4.80
C ARG A 162 8.93 -19.52 -3.35
N THR A 163 9.81 -18.92 -2.55
CA THR A 163 9.52 -18.64 -1.14
C THR A 163 8.34 -17.66 -1.07
N PRO A 164 7.26 -18.02 -0.37
CA PRO A 164 6.09 -17.14 -0.23
C PRO A 164 6.46 -15.94 0.63
N VAL A 165 6.14 -14.74 0.15
CA VAL A 165 6.30 -13.47 0.90
C VAL A 165 4.97 -12.76 1.15
N ASP A 166 3.91 -13.28 0.54
CA ASP A 166 2.53 -12.83 0.68
C ASP A 166 2.04 -13.05 2.11
N GLY A 167 1.36 -12.06 2.69
CA GLY A 167 0.74 -12.18 4.01
C GLY A 167 1.68 -12.23 5.22
N LEU A 168 3.00 -12.13 5.02
CA LEU A 168 3.97 -12.01 6.13
C LEU A 168 3.86 -10.64 6.81
N THR A 169 4.06 -10.57 8.11
CA THR A 169 4.35 -9.29 8.78
C THR A 169 5.74 -8.79 8.39
N ASP A 170 6.03 -7.51 8.64
CA ASP A 170 7.35 -6.96 8.33
C ASP A 170 8.45 -7.63 9.15
N GLU A 171 8.18 -8.00 10.40
CA GLU A 171 9.14 -8.72 11.25
C GLU A 171 9.43 -10.13 10.72
N GLN A 172 8.38 -10.85 10.29
CA GLN A 172 8.51 -12.19 9.71
C GLN A 172 9.28 -12.13 8.38
N PHE A 173 8.97 -11.15 7.54
CA PHE A 173 9.69 -10.95 6.29
C PHE A 173 11.16 -10.58 6.53
N ASN A 174 11.46 -9.68 7.46
CA ASN A 174 12.83 -9.31 7.80
C ASN A 174 13.63 -10.49 8.38
N THR A 175 12.98 -11.34 9.18
CA THR A 175 13.57 -12.58 9.68
C THR A 175 13.92 -13.51 8.53
N LEU A 176 12.97 -13.76 7.63
CA LEU A 176 13.17 -14.58 6.43
C LEU A 176 14.31 -14.05 5.56
N VAL A 177 14.37 -12.73 5.35
CA VAL A 177 15.46 -12.08 4.61
C VAL A 177 16.81 -12.34 5.28
N GLY A 178 16.90 -12.25 6.61
CA GLY A 178 18.11 -12.53 7.36
C GLY A 178 18.57 -13.98 7.24
N GLU A 179 17.64 -14.92 7.35
CA GLU A 179 17.90 -16.36 7.18
C GLU A 179 18.40 -16.67 5.77
N ILE A 180 17.68 -16.23 4.73
CA ILE A 180 18.06 -16.44 3.33
C ILE A 180 19.40 -15.77 3.02
N THR A 181 19.66 -14.57 3.55
CA THR A 181 20.95 -13.90 3.37
C THR A 181 22.10 -14.74 3.94
N THR A 182 21.92 -15.27 5.15
CA THR A 182 22.92 -16.10 5.82
C THR A 182 23.19 -17.39 5.05
N GLU A 183 22.14 -18.07 4.59
CA GLU A 183 22.26 -19.27 3.77
C GLU A 183 22.97 -19.00 2.44
N VAL A 184 22.53 -17.95 1.73
CA VAL A 184 23.10 -17.57 0.43
C VAL A 184 24.57 -17.23 0.56
N ASP A 185 24.95 -16.41 1.55
CA ASP A 185 26.35 -16.06 1.78
C ASP A 185 27.18 -17.29 2.19
N GLY A 186 26.60 -18.22 2.97
CA GLY A 186 27.20 -19.52 3.29
C GLY A 186 27.49 -20.34 2.03
N ILE A 187 26.50 -20.53 1.16
CA ILE A 187 26.64 -21.27 -0.11
C ILE A 187 27.68 -20.62 -1.03
N VAL A 188 27.67 -19.29 -1.14
CA VAL A 188 28.64 -18.55 -1.97
C VAL A 188 30.06 -18.75 -1.43
N ASN A 189 30.25 -18.66 -0.12
CA ASN A 189 31.55 -18.88 0.51
C ASN A 189 32.03 -20.32 0.33
N ASP A 190 31.16 -21.31 0.51
CA ASP A 190 31.45 -22.71 0.28
C ASP A 190 31.81 -22.99 -1.19
N THR A 191 31.08 -22.40 -2.12
CA THR A 191 31.32 -22.54 -3.57
C THR A 191 32.66 -21.93 -3.96
N ARG A 192 33.01 -20.76 -3.38
CA ARG A 192 34.31 -20.12 -3.57
C ARG A 192 35.44 -20.96 -2.96
N ALA A 193 35.25 -21.50 -1.76
CA ALA A 193 36.23 -22.34 -1.07
C ALA A 193 36.47 -23.68 -1.78
N LYS A 194 35.43 -24.25 -2.42
CA LYS A 194 35.49 -25.51 -3.18
C LYS A 194 35.98 -25.33 -4.63
N GLY A 195 36.28 -24.11 -5.07
CA GLY A 195 36.97 -23.81 -6.32
C GLY A 195 36.39 -24.52 -7.55
N ALA A 196 35.21 -24.10 -8.02
CA ALA A 196 34.69 -24.41 -9.37
C ALA A 196 35.07 -25.78 -9.96
N VAL A 197 34.59 -26.89 -9.39
CA VAL A 197 34.48 -28.15 -10.14
C VAL A 197 33.01 -28.54 -10.25
N PHE A 198 32.27 -27.76 -11.06
CA PHE A 198 31.14 -28.29 -11.81
C PHE A 198 31.65 -28.83 -13.16
N GLY A 199 32.70 -29.64 -13.11
CA GLY A 199 33.11 -30.48 -14.22
C GLY A 199 32.18 -31.68 -14.27
N ARG A 200 31.68 -32.01 -15.48
CA ARG A 200 30.94 -33.24 -15.78
C ARG A 200 31.49 -34.43 -14.99
N PRO A 201 30.65 -35.37 -14.51
CA PRO A 201 31.16 -36.57 -13.87
C PRO A 201 32.18 -37.20 -14.82
N ALA A 202 33.42 -37.33 -14.36
CA ALA A 202 34.44 -38.05 -15.11
C ALA A 202 33.88 -39.45 -15.32
N ALA A 203 33.45 -39.72 -16.56
CA ALA A 203 33.12 -41.06 -16.97
C ALA A 203 34.39 -41.89 -16.71
N GLN A 204 34.28 -42.78 -15.74
CA GLN A 204 35.26 -43.82 -15.46
C GLN A 204 35.33 -44.72 -16.70
N ASN A 205 36.11 -44.34 -17.71
CA ASN A 205 36.69 -45.30 -18.64
C ASN A 205 37.83 -44.68 -19.46
N GLY A 206 39.03 -45.20 -19.22
CA GLY A 206 40.05 -45.40 -20.24
C GLY A 206 40.97 -44.23 -20.55
N GLY A 207 42.18 -44.29 -19.99
CA GLY A 207 43.39 -43.88 -20.71
C GLY A 207 43.99 -42.52 -20.32
N SER A 208 45.10 -42.58 -19.57
CA SER A 208 46.26 -41.68 -19.55
C SER A 208 46.07 -40.23 -20.03
N SER A 209 46.28 -39.26 -19.14
CA SER A 209 47.58 -38.58 -18.98
C SER A 209 47.46 -37.22 -18.28
N SER A 210 48.48 -36.93 -17.47
CA SER A 210 48.94 -35.60 -17.03
C SER A 210 48.16 -34.90 -15.91
N GLN A 211 48.44 -35.33 -14.67
CA GLN A 211 48.12 -34.61 -13.44
C GLN A 211 49.30 -33.73 -13.05
N GLY A 212 49.14 -32.41 -13.17
CA GLY A 212 49.99 -31.44 -12.51
C GLY A 212 49.63 -31.35 -11.03
N ASN A 213 50.14 -32.29 -10.23
CA ASN A 213 50.21 -32.18 -8.78
C ASN A 213 51.70 -32.14 -8.42
N GLU A 214 52.20 -31.00 -7.96
CA GLU A 214 53.55 -30.92 -7.40
C GLU A 214 53.65 -31.87 -6.21
N LEU A 215 54.66 -32.74 -6.26
CA LEU A 215 54.95 -33.76 -5.24
C LEU A 215 55.32 -33.09 -3.92
N THR A 216 54.79 -33.57 -2.81
CA THR A 216 55.18 -33.07 -1.49
C THR A 216 56.65 -33.39 -1.21
N LYS A 217 57.30 -32.59 -0.36
CA LYS A 217 58.75 -32.69 -0.08
C LYS A 217 59.16 -34.09 0.42
N GLU A 218 58.28 -34.77 1.15
CA GLU A 218 58.47 -36.15 1.62
C GLU A 218 58.38 -37.19 0.49
N GLN A 219 57.58 -36.93 -0.55
CA GLN A 219 57.49 -37.82 -1.72
C GLN A 219 58.74 -37.71 -2.61
N LEU A 220 59.37 -36.53 -2.69
CA LEU A 220 60.62 -36.34 -3.41
C LEU A 220 61.81 -37.03 -2.73
N GLU A 221 61.89 -36.99 -1.40
CA GLU A 221 62.94 -37.71 -0.64
C GLU A 221 62.81 -39.23 -0.80
N ALA A 222 61.59 -39.78 -0.77
CA ALA A 222 61.35 -41.21 -0.98
C ALA A 222 61.74 -41.69 -2.40
N ILE A 223 61.65 -40.82 -3.42
CA ILE A 223 62.09 -41.12 -4.79
C ILE A 223 63.62 -41.07 -4.88
N SER A 224 64.27 -40.08 -4.25
CA SER A 224 65.72 -39.93 -4.28
C SER A 224 66.49 -41.13 -3.67
N HIS A 225 65.86 -41.86 -2.76
CA HIS A 225 66.44 -43.06 -2.14
C HIS A 225 66.24 -44.35 -2.96
N ARG A 226 65.45 -44.32 -4.05
CA ARG A 226 65.14 -45.51 -4.84
C ARG A 226 66.01 -45.71 -6.08
N ASP A 227 66.72 -44.66 -6.53
CA ASP A 227 67.48 -44.67 -7.78
C ASP A 227 68.91 -45.25 -7.69
N ASN A 228 69.33 -45.78 -6.53
CA ASN A 228 70.64 -46.41 -6.39
C ASN A 228 70.53 -47.93 -6.17
N LYS A 229 70.12 -48.67 -7.22
CA LYS A 229 70.48 -50.09 -7.34
C LYS A 229 70.43 -50.56 -8.81
N PRO A 230 71.56 -50.89 -9.45
CA PRO A 230 71.54 -51.54 -10.75
C PRO A 230 71.31 -53.05 -10.55
N ALA A 231 70.58 -53.69 -11.44
CA ALA A 231 70.58 -55.14 -11.56
C ALA A 231 70.54 -55.53 -13.04
N ASP A 232 71.74 -55.85 -13.52
CA ASP A 232 72.00 -56.62 -14.71
C ASP A 232 71.24 -57.96 -14.72
N GLY A 233 70.86 -58.40 -15.92
CA GLY A 233 71.00 -59.81 -16.33
C GLY A 233 69.77 -60.73 -16.30
N GLN A 234 68.98 -60.73 -17.39
CA GLN A 234 68.72 -61.87 -18.34
C GLN A 234 68.44 -63.32 -17.83
N PRO A 235 67.90 -64.25 -18.66
CA PRO A 235 66.65 -64.28 -19.45
C PRO A 235 65.87 -65.63 -19.31
N PHE A 236 64.75 -65.70 -20.05
CA PHE A 236 63.78 -66.80 -20.31
C PHE A 236 62.64 -66.98 -19.30
#